data_AF-A0A0Q5SXJ4-F1
#
_entry.id   AF-A0A0Q5SXJ4-F1
#
_cell.length_a   1.000
_cell.length_b   1.000
_cell.length_c   1.000
_cell.angle_alpha   90.00
_cell.angle_beta   90.00
_cell.angle_gamma   90.00
#
_symmetry.space_group_name_H-M   'P 1'
#
loop_
_entity.id
_entity.type
_entity.pdbx_description
1 polymer ?
#
loop_
_entity_poly.entity_id
_entity_poly.type
_entity_poly.pdbx_seq_one_letter_code
_entity_poly.pdbx_strand_id
1 'polypeptide(L)'
;MRKRIREERKRRILKEGVEANATVLNITPTGEYLNNQPEFQVKVKIKPEQGEDFVAEMTEVLCYSKYDKIRQGGQVLVKYDPEYYERVIFLQAAESLA
;
A
#
# COMPACT_ATOMS: atom_id res chain seq x y z
N MET A 1 18.46 5.85 9.66
CA MET A 1 18.28 4.43 10.06
C MET A 1 16.87 3.90 9.78
N ARG A 2 15.79 4.62 10.13
CA ARG A 2 14.37 4.18 9.90
C ARG A 2 14.03 3.84 8.43
N LYS A 3 14.61 4.56 7.45
CA LYS A 3 14.37 4.32 6.01
C LYS A 3 14.83 2.93 5.55
N ARG A 4 15.99 2.46 6.01
CA ARG A 4 16.58 1.17 5.57
C ARG A 4 15.69 -0.03 5.93
N ILE A 5 15.15 -0.03 7.15
CA ILE A 5 14.27 -1.10 7.64
C ILE A 5 12.97 -1.15 6.81
N ARG A 6 12.38 0.00 6.50
CA ARG A 6 11.17 0.09 5.66
C ARG A 6 11.42 -0.47 4.26
N GLU A 7 12.55 -0.13 3.65
CA GLU A 7 12.93 -0.63 2.32
C GLU A 7 13.23 -2.13 2.30
N GLU A 8 13.88 -2.67 3.32
CA GLU A 8 14.13 -4.11 3.45
C GLU A 8 12.82 -4.88 3.64
N ARG A 9 11.90 -4.37 4.47
CA ARG A 9 10.55 -4.94 4.63
C ARG A 9 9.76 -4.91 3.33
N LYS A 10 9.75 -3.77 2.64
CA LYS A 10 9.08 -3.62 1.34
C LYS A 10 9.62 -4.63 0.33
N ARG A 11 10.94 -4.78 0.25
CA ARG A 11 11.59 -5.79 -0.61
C ARG A 11 11.20 -7.22 -0.24
N ARG A 12 11.15 -7.55 1.05
CA ARG A 12 10.69 -8.88 1.51
C ARG A 12 9.25 -9.13 1.07
N ILE A 13 8.34 -8.19 1.30
CA ILE A 13 6.92 -8.32 0.92
C ILE A 13 6.75 -8.42 -0.61
N LEU A 14 7.52 -7.67 -1.40
CA LEU A 14 7.49 -7.80 -2.87
C LEU A 14 7.85 -9.23 -3.32
N LYS A 15 8.86 -9.83 -2.69
CA LYS A 15 9.39 -11.15 -3.05
C LYS A 15 8.55 -12.30 -2.51
N GLU A 16 8.13 -12.22 -1.25
CA GLU A 16 7.58 -13.33 -0.47
C GLU A 16 6.15 -13.08 0.04
N GLY A 17 5.65 -11.86 -0.10
CA GLY A 17 4.30 -11.49 0.34
C GLY A 17 3.22 -12.13 -0.52
N VAL A 18 2.04 -12.29 0.09
CA VAL A 18 0.86 -12.87 -0.54
C VAL A 18 0.12 -11.77 -1.30
N GLU A 19 -0.15 -12.03 -2.57
CA GLU A 19 -0.92 -11.13 -3.43
C GLU A 19 -2.41 -11.28 -3.14
N ALA A 20 -3.12 -10.15 -3.07
CA ALA A 20 -4.56 -10.14 -2.85
C ALA A 20 -5.23 -8.93 -3.48
N ASN A 21 -6.50 -9.10 -3.84
CA ASN A 21 -7.37 -7.99 -4.20
C ASN A 21 -7.73 -7.20 -2.94
N ALA A 22 -7.81 -5.88 -3.07
CA ALA A 22 -8.23 -5.02 -1.99
C ALA A 22 -9.15 -3.90 -2.48
N THR A 23 -10.05 -3.47 -1.60
CA THR A 23 -10.93 -2.33 -1.82
C THR A 23 -10.44 -1.15 -0.98
N VAL A 24 -10.22 0.01 -1.60
CA VAL A 24 -9.86 1.23 -0.88
C VAL A 24 -11.07 1.70 -0.07
N LEU A 25 -10.94 1.69 1.26
CA LEU A 25 -11.98 2.13 2.18
C LEU A 25 -11.91 3.64 2.43
N ASN A 26 -10.69 4.17 2.55
CA ASN A 26 -10.46 5.58 2.75
C ASN A 26 -9.07 5.96 2.21
N ILE A 27 -8.94 7.20 1.73
CA ILE A 27 -7.68 7.82 1.37
C ILE A 27 -7.70 9.27 1.86
N THR A 28 -6.71 9.66 2.64
CA THR A 28 -6.66 10.99 3.27
C THR A 28 -5.25 11.56 3.15
N PRO A 29 -5.08 12.80 2.66
CA PRO A 29 -3.76 13.43 2.63
C PRO A 29 -3.25 13.63 4.06
N THR A 30 -1.97 13.34 4.30
CA THR A 30 -1.36 13.54 5.63
C THR A 30 -0.94 15.00 5.85
N GLY A 31 -0.87 15.79 4.77
CA GLY A 31 -0.31 17.15 4.76
C GLY A 31 1.21 17.17 4.51
N GLU A 32 1.86 16.01 4.54
CA GLU A 32 3.28 15.86 4.27
C GLU A 32 3.56 15.66 2.78
N TYR A 33 4.74 16.08 2.35
CA TYR A 33 5.23 15.90 1.00
C TYR A 33 6.61 15.27 1.01
N LEU A 34 6.82 14.26 0.17
CA LEU A 34 8.13 13.67 -0.07
C LEU A 34 8.52 13.90 -1.53
N ASN A 35 9.64 14.60 -1.76
CA ASN A 35 10.12 14.93 -3.10
C ASN A 35 9.03 15.59 -3.98
N ASN A 36 8.31 16.58 -3.44
CA ASN A 36 7.19 17.28 -4.10
C ASN A 36 5.99 16.39 -4.45
N GLN A 37 5.90 15.19 -3.90
CA GLN A 37 4.75 14.31 -4.05
C GLN A 37 3.98 14.23 -2.71
N PRO A 38 2.65 14.40 -2.74
CA PRO A 38 1.84 14.31 -1.53
C PRO A 38 1.86 12.91 -0.93
N GLU A 39 1.90 12.86 0.40
CA GLU A 39 1.75 11.64 1.17
C GLU A 39 0.28 11.45 1.60
N PHE A 40 -0.19 10.21 1.53
CA PHE A 40 -1.53 9.80 1.89
C PHE A 40 -1.52 8.66 2.89
N GLN A 41 -2.46 8.70 3.81
CA GLN A 41 -2.88 7.54 4.59
C GLN A 41 -4.00 6.84 3.84
N VAL A 42 -3.82 5.54 3.56
CA VAL A 42 -4.75 4.74 2.79
C VAL A 42 -5.17 3.53 3.59
N LYS A 43 -6.48 3.36 3.77
CA LYS A 43 -7.09 2.22 4.44
C LYS A 43 -7.74 1.33 3.41
N VAL A 44 -7.42 0.03 3.43
CA VAL A 44 -7.90 -0.95 2.46
C VAL A 44 -8.50 -2.17 3.15
N LYS A 45 -9.58 -2.71 2.58
CA LYS A 45 -10.10 -4.03 2.93
C LYS A 45 -9.47 -5.04 1.97
N ILE A 46 -8.64 -5.92 2.50
CA ILE A 46 -7.92 -6.94 1.76
C ILE A 46 -8.77 -8.21 1.76
N LYS A 47 -8.84 -8.86 0.61
CA LYS A 47 -9.58 -10.10 0.38
C LYS A 47 -8.60 -11.15 -0.13
N PRO A 48 -7.92 -11.88 0.78
CA PRO A 48 -7.09 -13.01 0.40
C PRO A 48 -7.91 -14.09 -0.31
N GLU A 49 -7.28 -14.91 -1.15
CA GLU A 49 -7.95 -16.09 -1.72
C GLU A 49 -8.32 -17.12 -0.63
N GLN A 50 -7.54 -17.15 0.46
CA GLN A 50 -7.73 -18.05 1.59
C GLN A 50 -7.65 -17.26 2.90
N GLY A 51 -8.62 -17.48 3.79
CA GLY A 51 -8.71 -16.82 5.08
C GLY A 51 -9.82 -15.76 5.13
N GLU A 52 -9.81 -14.95 6.19
CA GLU A 52 -10.79 -13.89 6.39
C GLU A 52 -10.32 -12.57 5.78
N ASP A 53 -11.28 -11.77 5.30
CA ASP A 53 -11.03 -10.39 4.93
C ASP A 53 -10.49 -9.61 6.14
N PHE A 54 -9.50 -8.77 5.93
CA PHE A 54 -8.97 -7.90 6.99
C PHE A 54 -8.74 -6.48 6.48
N VAL A 55 -8.58 -5.56 7.42
CA VAL A 55 -8.34 -4.15 7.10
C VAL A 55 -6.91 -3.79 7.48
N ALA A 56 -6.22 -3.16 6.56
CA ALA A 56 -4.88 -2.63 6.79
C ALA A 56 -4.83 -1.14 6.44
N GLU A 57 -3.87 -0.46 7.04
CA GLU A 57 -3.59 0.94 6.81
C GLU A 57 -2.13 1.09 6.40
N MET A 58 -1.90 1.90 5.36
CA MET A 58 -0.57 2.15 4.84
C MET A 58 -0.38 3.62 4.48
N THR A 59 0.88 4.07 4.54
CA THR A 59 1.27 5.41 4.15
C THR A 59 1.96 5.36 2.80
N GLU A 60 1.43 6.06 1.82
CA GLU A 60 1.92 6.02 0.43
C GLU A 60 2.14 7.42 -0.12
N VAL A 61 3.24 7.58 -0.85
CA VAL A 61 3.57 8.81 -1.56
C VAL A 61 3.12 8.62 -3.00
N LEU A 62 2.11 9.38 -3.41
CA LEU A 62 1.45 9.20 -4.70
C LEU A 62 1.61 10.44 -5.55
N CYS A 63 1.96 10.25 -6.83
CA CYS A 63 1.78 11.30 -7.82
C CYS A 63 0.29 11.43 -8.21
N TYR A 64 -0.09 12.58 -8.76
CA TYR A 64 -1.48 12.87 -9.13
C TYR A 64 -2.11 11.81 -10.05
N SER A 65 -1.35 11.26 -11.00
CA SER A 65 -1.85 10.21 -11.90
C SER A 65 -2.13 8.87 -11.20
N LYS A 66 -1.46 8.58 -10.08
CA LYS A 66 -1.73 7.40 -9.24
C LYS A 66 -2.88 7.65 -8.27
N TYR A 67 -3.02 8.87 -7.75
CA TYR A 67 -4.16 9.25 -6.92
C TYR A 67 -5.50 8.95 -7.61
N ASP A 68 -5.62 9.24 -8.90
CA ASP A 68 -6.85 8.96 -9.66
C ASP A 68 -7.23 7.47 -9.73
N LYS A 69 -6.24 6.57 -9.61
CA LYS A 69 -6.47 5.12 -9.58
C LYS A 69 -6.79 4.61 -8.17
N ILE A 70 -6.33 5.31 -7.14
CA ILE A 70 -6.50 4.94 -5.73
C ILE A 70 -7.54 5.87 -5.12
N ARG A 71 -8.81 5.60 -5.44
CA ARG A 71 -9.96 6.33 -4.91
C ARG A 71 -10.77 5.42 -4.00
N GLN A 72 -11.47 6.01 -3.03
CA GLN A 72 -12.42 5.28 -2.19
C GLN A 72 -13.40 4.46 -3.04
N GLY A 73 -13.60 3.18 -2.66
CA GLY A 73 -14.38 2.20 -3.41
C GLY A 73 -13.61 1.50 -4.55
N GLY A 74 -12.45 2.03 -4.95
CA GLY A 74 -11.62 1.46 -6.01
C GLY A 74 -11.02 0.10 -5.63
N GLN A 75 -10.84 -0.76 -6.63
CA GLN A 75 -10.13 -2.03 -6.48
C GLN A 75 -8.64 -1.83 -6.79
N VAL A 76 -7.80 -2.38 -5.94
CA VAL A 76 -6.34 -2.30 -6.04
C VAL A 76 -5.74 -3.65 -5.73
N LEU A 77 -4.54 -3.88 -6.26
CA LEU A 77 -3.78 -5.10 -6.01
C LEU A 77 -2.68 -4.80 -4.99
N VAL A 78 -2.61 -5.61 -3.95
CA VAL A 78 -1.64 -5.47 -2.86
C VAL A 78 -0.84 -6.74 -2.67
N LYS A 79 0.31 -6.60 -2.01
CA LYS A 79 0.95 -7.71 -1.30
C LYS A 79 0.97 -7.42 0.19
N TYR A 80 0.73 -8.45 1.00
CA TYR A 80 0.84 -8.39 2.45
C TYR A 80 1.80 -9.43 3.01
N ASP A 81 2.37 -9.15 4.18
CA ASP A 81 3.16 -10.10 4.96
C ASP A 81 2.21 -11.06 5.70
N PRO A 82 2.19 -12.37 5.39
CA PRO A 82 1.31 -13.32 6.06
C PRO A 82 1.70 -13.57 7.53
N GLU A 83 2.89 -13.15 7.96
CA GLU A 83 3.26 -13.17 9.37
C GLU A 83 2.78 -11.90 10.11
N TYR A 84 2.53 -10.81 9.37
CA TYR A 84 2.19 -9.49 9.92
C TYR A 84 1.23 -8.72 8.99
N TYR A 85 -0.07 -8.94 9.14
CA TYR A 85 -1.11 -8.48 8.20
C TYR A 85 -1.19 -6.94 8.06
N GLU A 86 -0.66 -6.20 9.02
CA GLU A 86 -0.52 -4.73 8.95
C GLU A 86 0.52 -4.26 7.92
N ARG A 87 1.42 -5.15 7.49
CA ARG A 87 2.48 -4.82 6.54
C ARG A 87 2.01 -5.11 5.13
N VAL A 88 1.54 -4.06 4.47
CA VAL A 88 0.95 -4.13 3.14
C VAL A 88 1.60 -3.11 2.23
N ILE A 89 1.71 -3.47 0.95
CA ILE A 89 2.21 -2.58 -0.11
C ILE A 89 1.30 -2.66 -1.33
N PHE A 90 1.16 -1.56 -2.07
CA PHE A 90 0.53 -1.60 -3.39
C PHE A 90 1.51 -2.16 -4.43
N LEU A 91 1.04 -3.11 -5.24
CA LEU A 91 1.82 -3.61 -6.38
C LEU A 91 1.93 -2.56 -7.50
N GLN A 92 0.87 -1.78 -7.74
CA GLN A 92 0.84 -0.75 -8.78
C GLN A 92 1.52 0.58 -8.38
N ALA A 93 1.84 0.78 -7.10
CA ALA A 93 2.58 1.97 -6.65
C ALA A 93 4.11 1.78 -6.77
N ALA A 94 4.60 0.55 -6.91
CA ALA A 94 6.03 0.23 -6.85
C ALA A 94 6.86 0.70 -8.05
N GLU A 95 6.25 1.06 -9.18
CA GLU A 95 6.96 1.37 -10.44
C GLU A 95 7.66 2.74 -10.53
N SER A 96 7.64 3.60 -9.51
CA SER A 96 8.19 4.98 -9.65
C SER A 96 9.46 5.25 -8.84
N LEU A 97 10.29 4.24 -8.60
CA LEU A 97 11.69 4.43 -8.21
C LEU A 97 12.61 3.83 -9.28
N ALA A 98 12.57 4.43 -10.46
CA ALA A 98 13.56 4.26 -11.51
C ALA A 98 14.06 5.65 -11.92
#